data_AF-A0A8T5N463-F1
#
_entry.id   AF-A0A8T5N463-F1
#
_cell.length_a   1.000
_cell.length_b   1.000
_cell.length_c   1.000
_cell.angle_alpha   90.00
_cell.angle_beta   90.00
_cell.angle_gamma   90.00
#
_symmetry.space_group_name_H-M   'P 1'
#
loop_
_entity.id
_entity.type
_entity.pdbx_description
1 polymer ?
#
loop_
_entity_poly.entity_id
_entity_poly.type
_entity_poly.pdbx_seq_one_letter_code
_entity_poly.pdbx_strand_id
1 'polypeptide(L)'
;MDKKRILGFGLILVAVAITTSNISMTGAVIGTTLSNSMSFIALVFLVVGLGLMMARKKSLLEIKVDGTGRTLILTNKFKKAIRMHNIKPIQNAISNIGTGKGKEEMLKHSPHKSVRGGTGFRVLYDIDYKKGETILIDYSNHYE
;
A
#
# COMPACT_ATOMS: atom_id res chain seq x y z
N MET A 1 -6.19 11.15 -7.89
CA MET A 1 -6.06 9.83 -8.55
C MET A 1 -4.58 9.48 -8.63
N ASP A 2 -4.15 8.27 -8.29
CA ASP A 2 -2.72 7.89 -8.34
C ASP A 2 -2.17 8.09 -9.77
N LYS A 3 -0.94 8.61 -9.92
CA LYS A 3 -0.30 8.84 -11.23
C LYS A 3 -0.32 7.58 -12.13
N LYS A 4 -0.18 6.39 -11.51
CA LYS A 4 -0.24 5.09 -12.21
C LYS A 4 -1.63 4.77 -12.79
N ARG A 5 -2.70 5.17 -12.09
CA ARG A 5 -4.08 4.99 -12.58
C ARG A 5 -4.41 5.93 -13.72
N ILE A 6 -3.92 7.17 -13.67
CA ILE A 6 -4.06 8.14 -14.76
C ILE A 6 -3.35 7.60 -16.01
N LEU A 7 -2.12 7.09 -15.86
CA LEU A 7 -1.39 6.45 -16.96
C LEU A 7 -2.12 5.22 -17.52
N GLY A 8 -2.62 4.33 -16.64
CA GLY A 8 -3.37 3.15 -17.04
C GLY A 8 -4.64 3.48 -17.84
N PHE A 9 -5.38 4.51 -17.42
CA PHE A 9 -6.55 4.99 -18.14
C PHE A 9 -6.19 5.52 -19.54
N GLY A 10 -5.08 6.26 -19.65
CA GLY A 10 -4.55 6.72 -20.94
C GLY A 10 -4.22 5.58 -21.89
N LEU A 11 -3.57 4.51 -21.41
CA LEU A 11 -3.25 3.33 -22.24
C LEU A 11 -4.50 2.60 -22.74
N ILE A 12 -5.54 2.50 -21.89
CA ILE A 12 -6.82 1.89 -22.29
C ILE A 12 -7.51 2.74 -23.36
N LEU A 13 -7.53 4.07 -23.22
CA LEU A 13 -8.11 4.96 -24.24
C LEU A 13 -7.39 4.81 -25.59
N VAL A 14 -6.07 4.72 -25.59
CA VAL A 14 -5.27 4.48 -26.81
C VAL A 14 -5.61 3.12 -27.43
N ALA A 15 -5.73 2.07 -26.62
CA ALA A 15 -6.12 0.75 -27.12
C ALA A 15 -7.49 0.77 -27.80
N VAL A 16 -8.48 1.45 -27.20
CA VAL A 16 -9.83 1.62 -27.78
C VAL A 16 -9.81 2.45 -29.06
N ALA A 17 -8.98 3.50 -29.12
CA ALA A 17 -8.82 4.30 -30.33
C ALA A 17 -8.23 3.48 -31.49
N ILE A 18 -7.21 2.66 -31.21
CA ILE A 18 -6.59 1.79 -32.23
C ILE A 18 -7.61 0.78 -32.76
N THR A 19 -8.35 0.09 -31.87
CA THR A 19 -9.33 -0.93 -32.30
C THR A 19 -10.49 -0.33 -33.10
N THR A 20 -10.95 0.88 -32.75
CA THR A 20 -12.03 1.56 -33.49
C THR A 20 -11.55 2.15 -34.82
N SER A 21 -10.27 2.55 -34.94
CA SER A 21 -9.70 3.09 -36.18
C SER A 21 -9.49 2.05 -37.30
N ASN A 22 -9.46 0.76 -36.97
CA ASN A 22 -9.20 -0.32 -37.94
C ASN A 22 -10.44 -0.73 -38.77
N ILE A 23 -11.60 -0.11 -38.55
CA ILE A 23 -12.88 -0.50 -39.17
C ILE A 23 -12.96 -0.16 -40.68
N SER A 24 -12.02 0.63 -41.21
CA SER A 24 -12.09 1.17 -42.59
C SER A 24 -10.89 0.90 -43.51
N MET A 25 -9.92 0.07 -43.15
CA MET A 25 -8.81 -0.30 -44.05
C MET A 25 -9.20 -1.41 -45.04
N THR A 26 -10.04 -1.05 -46.02
CA THR A 26 -10.39 -1.88 -47.19
C THR A 26 -9.20 -1.94 -48.17
N GLY A 27 -8.28 -2.88 -47.96
CA GLY A 27 -7.16 -3.17 -48.86
C GLY A 27 -6.71 -4.63 -48.72
N ALA A 28 -7.23 -5.50 -49.59
CA ALA A 28 -7.37 -6.95 -49.37
C ALA A 28 -6.10 -7.81 -49.28
N VAL A 29 -4.88 -7.27 -49.41
CA VAL A 29 -3.65 -8.11 -49.34
C VAL A 29 -2.56 -7.55 -48.41
N ILE A 30 -2.56 -6.24 -48.11
CA ILE A 30 -1.67 -5.64 -47.10
C ILE A 30 -2.38 -5.51 -45.73
N GLY A 31 -3.72 -5.54 -45.72
CA GLY A 31 -4.52 -5.31 -44.51
C GLY A 31 -4.46 -6.43 -43.46
N THR A 32 -4.21 -7.68 -43.84
CA THR A 32 -4.28 -8.81 -42.89
C THR A 32 -3.08 -8.86 -41.93
N THR A 33 -1.87 -8.59 -42.41
CA THR A 33 -0.66 -8.55 -41.57
C THR A 33 -0.60 -7.29 -40.69
N LEU A 34 -1.03 -6.14 -41.23
CA LEU A 34 -1.14 -4.87 -40.48
C LEU A 34 -2.26 -4.89 -39.43
N SER A 35 -3.39 -5.51 -39.74
CA SER A 35 -4.50 -5.69 -38.78
C SER A 35 -4.08 -6.57 -37.61
N ASN A 36 -3.33 -7.65 -37.87
CA ASN A 36 -2.87 -8.56 -36.83
C ASN A 36 -1.86 -7.90 -35.88
N SER A 37 -0.91 -7.12 -36.42
CA SER A 37 0.07 -6.41 -35.59
C SER A 37 -0.56 -5.28 -34.77
N MET A 38 -1.47 -4.50 -35.35
CA MET A 38 -2.21 -3.45 -34.63
C MET A 38 -3.12 -4.03 -33.53
N SER A 39 -3.79 -5.15 -33.80
CA SER A 39 -4.61 -5.84 -32.79
C SER A 39 -3.77 -6.38 -31.63
N PHE A 40 -2.58 -6.91 -31.93
CA PHE A 40 -1.63 -7.34 -30.91
C PHE A 40 -1.13 -6.16 -30.05
N ILE A 41 -0.78 -5.04 -30.68
CA ILE A 41 -0.36 -3.82 -29.98
C ILE A 41 -1.49 -3.32 -29.06
N ALA A 42 -2.72 -3.23 -29.56
CA ALA A 42 -3.88 -2.81 -28.76
C ALA A 42 -4.11 -3.74 -27.56
N LEU A 43 -3.95 -5.05 -27.74
CA LEU A 43 -4.06 -6.03 -26.66
C LEU A 43 -2.99 -5.81 -25.57
N VAL A 44 -1.74 -5.58 -25.96
CA VAL A 44 -0.65 -5.28 -25.01
C VAL A 44 -0.96 -4.02 -24.20
N PHE A 45 -1.38 -2.94 -24.87
CA PHE A 45 -1.77 -1.70 -24.20
C PHE A 45 -2.92 -1.90 -23.22
N LEU A 46 -3.92 -2.71 -23.59
CA LEU A 46 -5.07 -3.01 -22.75
C LEU A 46 -4.66 -3.84 -21.51
N VAL A 47 -3.84 -4.88 -21.68
CA VAL A 47 -3.35 -5.72 -20.57
C VAL A 47 -2.49 -4.88 -19.60
N VAL A 48 -1.56 -4.08 -20.11
CA VAL A 48 -0.71 -3.22 -19.28
C VAL A 48 -1.54 -2.13 -18.59
N GLY A 49 -2.49 -1.51 -19.30
CA GLY A 49 -3.38 -0.49 -18.74
C GLY A 49 -4.26 -1.02 -17.61
N LEU A 50 -4.87 -2.19 -17.81
CA LEU A 50 -5.62 -2.90 -16.77
C LEU A 50 -4.73 -3.29 -15.60
N GLY A 51 -3.53 -3.82 -15.86
CA GLY A 51 -2.56 -4.16 -14.81
C GLY A 51 -2.19 -2.96 -13.95
N LEU A 52 -1.97 -1.79 -14.55
CA LEU A 52 -1.69 -0.54 -13.83
C LEU A 52 -2.90 0.00 -13.07
N MET A 53 -4.12 -0.19 -13.57
CA MET A 53 -5.35 0.17 -12.84
C MET A 53 -5.60 -0.76 -11.65
N MET A 54 -5.36 -2.06 -11.83
CA MET A 54 -5.56 -3.10 -10.83
C MET A 54 -4.42 -3.18 -9.82
N ALA A 55 -3.25 -2.60 -10.12
CA ALA A 55 -2.16 -2.40 -9.18
C ALA A 55 -2.62 -1.45 -8.06
N ARG A 56 -3.44 -1.98 -7.15
CA ARG A 56 -3.79 -1.35 -5.89
C ARG A 56 -2.47 -1.13 -5.16
N LYS A 57 -2.18 0.13 -4.86
CA LYS A 57 -1.24 0.48 -3.81
C LYS A 57 -1.77 -0.25 -2.58
N LYS A 58 -1.19 -1.40 -2.21
CA LYS A 58 -1.47 -2.03 -0.92
C LYS A 58 -1.15 -0.96 0.10
N SER A 59 -2.18 -0.27 0.60
CA SER A 59 -2.01 0.61 1.74
C SER A 59 -1.49 -0.30 2.82
N LEU A 60 -0.20 -0.21 3.10
CA LEU A 60 0.58 -1.05 4.02
C LEU A 60 0.08 -1.02 5.48
N LEU A 61 -1.10 -0.43 5.68
CA LEU A 61 -1.77 -0.07 6.91
C LEU A 61 -3.26 -0.45 6.85
N GLU A 62 -3.66 -1.37 5.96
CA GLU A 62 -4.94 -2.08 6.13
C GLU A 62 -4.83 -2.86 7.43
N ILE A 63 -5.34 -2.23 8.49
CA ILE A 63 -5.81 -2.75 9.78
C ILE A 63 -5.36 -4.20 9.96
N LYS A 64 -4.06 -4.38 10.22
CA LYS A 64 -3.60 -5.67 10.69
C LYS A 64 -4.21 -5.80 12.08
N VAL A 65 -4.91 -6.89 12.29
CA VAL A 65 -5.24 -7.31 13.63
C VAL A 65 -3.92 -7.44 14.38
N ASP A 66 -3.76 -6.76 15.52
CA ASP A 66 -2.54 -6.94 16.31
C ASP A 66 -2.38 -8.42 16.71
N GLY A 67 -1.22 -8.84 17.23
CA GLY A 67 -0.98 -10.24 17.60
C GLY A 67 -1.98 -10.84 18.61
N THR A 68 -2.93 -10.02 19.10
CA THR A 68 -3.94 -10.37 20.10
C THR A 68 -5.38 -10.28 19.60
N GLY A 69 -5.65 -9.94 18.34
CA GLY A 69 -7.03 -9.86 17.85
C GLY A 69 -7.63 -8.45 17.78
N ARG A 70 -6.89 -7.39 18.14
CA ARG A 70 -7.43 -6.02 18.24
C ARG A 70 -7.30 -5.24 16.94
N THR A 71 -8.19 -4.27 16.77
CA THR A 71 -8.17 -3.33 15.64
C THR A 71 -7.05 -2.32 15.81
N LEU A 72 -6.14 -2.20 14.84
CA LEU A 72 -5.10 -1.18 14.86
C LEU A 72 -5.59 0.16 14.31
N ILE A 73 -5.50 1.21 15.12
CA ILE A 73 -5.78 2.60 14.73
C ILE A 73 -4.47 3.37 14.61
N LEU A 74 -4.20 3.90 13.42
CA LEU A 74 -2.98 4.68 13.18
C LEU A 74 -3.28 6.17 13.20
N THR A 75 -2.69 6.87 14.17
CA THR A 75 -2.78 8.33 14.24
C THR A 75 -2.04 8.99 13.07
N ASN A 76 -2.43 10.23 12.74
CA ASN A 76 -1.74 11.01 11.71
C ASN A 76 -0.29 11.30 12.09
N LYS A 77 0.01 11.44 13.39
CA LYS A 77 1.37 11.63 13.90
C LYS A 77 2.23 10.40 13.60
N PHE A 78 1.75 9.22 14.01
CA PHE A 78 2.42 7.96 13.71
C PHE A 78 2.66 7.74 12.21
N LYS A 79 1.65 7.97 11.36
CA LYS A 79 1.76 7.86 9.90
C LYS A 79 2.85 8.76 9.32
N LYS A 80 2.99 9.99 9.85
CA LYS A 80 4.04 10.91 9.42
C LYS A 80 5.41 10.43 9.88
N ALA A 81 5.53 10.01 11.13
CA ALA A 81 6.78 9.53 11.72
C ALA A 81 7.34 8.33 10.94
N ILE A 82 6.52 7.33 10.63
CA ILE A 82 6.99 6.11 9.95
C ILE A 82 7.26 6.28 8.45
N ARG A 83 6.95 7.43 7.86
CA ARG A 83 6.92 7.61 6.39
C ARG A 83 8.26 7.37 5.72
N MET A 84 9.36 7.67 6.40
CA MET A 84 10.73 7.53 5.87
C MET A 84 11.46 6.28 6.40
N HIS A 85 10.80 5.43 7.17
CA HIS A 85 11.42 4.27 7.81
C HIS A 85 11.04 2.96 7.13
N ASN A 86 11.87 1.93 7.35
CA ASN A 86 11.58 0.59 6.90
C ASN A 86 10.37 0.03 7.66
N ILE A 87 9.35 -0.39 6.91
CA ILE A 87 8.07 -0.83 7.46
C ILE A 87 8.17 -2.21 8.13
N LYS A 88 9.09 -3.08 7.68
CA LYS A 88 9.17 -4.46 8.16
C LYS A 88 9.51 -4.56 9.66
N PRO A 89 10.54 -3.87 10.19
CA PRO A 89 10.78 -3.82 11.63
C PRO A 89 9.62 -3.24 12.43
N ILE A 90 8.95 -2.21 11.90
CA ILE A 90 7.81 -1.57 12.55
C ILE A 90 6.64 -2.54 12.66
N GLN A 91 6.34 -3.29 11.59
CA GLN A 91 5.30 -4.32 11.60
C GLN A 91 5.60 -5.43 12.61
N ASN A 92 6.86 -5.86 12.73
CA ASN A 92 7.28 -6.84 13.73
C ASN A 92 7.10 -6.31 15.16
N ALA A 93 7.42 -5.03 15.39
CA ALA A 93 7.20 -4.38 16.69
C ALA A 93 5.71 -4.36 17.05
N ILE A 94 4.86 -3.98 16.09
CA ILE A 94 3.41 -3.93 16.25
C ILE A 94 2.83 -5.33 16.53
N SER A 95 3.30 -6.37 15.83
CA SER A 95 2.84 -7.75 16.09
C SER A 95 3.22 -8.27 17.47
N ASN A 96 4.22 -7.66 18.13
CA ASN A 96 4.62 -8.03 19.47
C ASN A 96 3.77 -7.37 20.57
N ILE A 97 2.94 -6.37 20.25
CA ILE A 97 2.06 -5.70 21.22
C ILE A 97 1.08 -6.70 21.83
N GLY A 98 1.04 -6.76 23.15
CA GLY A 98 0.19 -7.66 23.93
C GLY A 98 0.65 -9.11 23.95
N THR A 99 1.78 -9.44 23.33
CA THR A 99 2.32 -10.81 23.29
C THR A 99 3.40 -11.07 24.36
N GLY A 100 3.92 -10.00 24.99
CA GLY A 100 5.06 -10.06 25.89
C GLY A 100 6.43 -10.14 25.19
N LYS A 101 6.50 -10.32 23.86
CA LYS A 101 7.74 -10.54 23.10
C LYS A 101 8.50 -9.27 22.68
N GLY A 102 8.09 -8.08 23.11
CA GLY A 102 8.63 -6.80 22.65
C GLY A 102 9.23 -5.89 23.72
N LYS A 103 9.46 -6.39 24.95
CA LYS A 103 9.83 -5.57 26.13
C LYS A 103 8.91 -4.35 26.26
N GLU A 104 7.63 -4.63 26.46
CA GLU A 104 6.62 -3.60 26.66
C GLU A 104 6.89 -2.85 27.97
N GLU A 105 6.93 -1.53 27.90
CA GLU A 105 7.28 -0.67 29.04
C GLU A 105 6.29 0.50 29.10
N MET A 106 5.77 0.79 30.30
CA MET A 106 5.04 2.02 30.59
C MET A 106 6.03 3.17 30.69
N LEU A 107 5.75 4.28 30.00
CA LEU A 107 6.63 5.45 30.04
C LEU A 107 6.48 6.21 31.36
N LYS A 108 7.57 6.73 31.93
CA LYS A 108 7.55 7.42 33.24
C LYS A 108 6.77 8.74 33.22
N HIS A 109 6.82 9.47 32.10
CA HIS A 109 6.25 10.82 31.96
C HIS A 109 5.13 10.87 30.92
N SER A 110 4.58 9.72 30.54
CA SER A 110 3.54 9.62 29.54
C SER A 110 2.60 8.48 29.91
N PRO A 111 1.27 8.65 29.75
CA PRO A 111 0.31 7.60 30.04
C PRO A 111 0.36 6.46 29.02
N HIS A 112 1.22 6.55 28.00
CA HIS A 112 1.29 5.61 26.90
C HIS A 112 2.29 4.49 27.17
N LYS A 113 2.02 3.33 26.55
CA LYS A 113 2.92 2.19 26.54
C LYS A 113 3.87 2.31 25.35
N SER A 114 5.02 1.65 25.47
CA SER A 114 5.98 1.52 24.38
C SER A 114 6.38 0.08 24.18
N VAL A 115 6.63 -0.32 22.93
CA VAL A 115 7.19 -1.62 22.57
C VAL A 115 8.46 -1.42 21.74
N ARG A 116 9.50 -2.20 22.00
CA ARG A 116 10.76 -2.13 21.26
C ARG A 116 10.64 -2.93 19.98
N GLY A 117 11.00 -2.31 18.85
CA GLY A 117 10.96 -2.95 17.54
C GLY A 117 12.29 -3.48 17.02
N GLY A 118 13.34 -3.44 17.85
CA GLY A 118 14.69 -3.84 17.50
C GLY A 118 15.71 -2.95 18.20
N THR A 119 16.91 -2.84 17.61
CA THR A 119 17.93 -1.89 18.06
C THR A 119 17.54 -0.47 17.66
N GLY A 120 17.38 0.39 18.65
CA GLY A 120 17.31 1.83 18.45
C GLY A 120 15.92 2.44 18.33
N PHE A 121 14.81 1.70 18.23
CA PHE A 121 13.50 2.36 18.12
C PHE A 121 12.39 1.73 18.95
N ARG A 122 11.36 2.53 19.21
CA ARG A 122 10.17 2.18 19.98
C ARG A 122 8.91 2.66 19.26
N VAL A 123 7.86 1.87 19.35
CA VAL A 123 6.51 2.25 18.94
C VAL A 123 5.73 2.60 20.20
N LEU A 124 5.18 3.82 20.24
CA LEU A 124 4.31 4.29 21.31
C LEU A 124 2.87 3.99 20.95
N TYR A 125 2.13 3.43 21.89
CA TYR A 125 0.75 3.02 21.66
C TYR A 125 -0.10 3.14 22.93
N ASP A 126 -1.41 3.15 22.73
CA ASP A 126 -2.43 3.01 23.76
C ASP A 126 -3.35 1.83 23.44
N ILE A 127 -3.99 1.28 24.47
CA ILE A 127 -4.97 0.19 24.31
C ILE A 127 -6.31 0.65 24.88
N ASP A 128 -7.30 0.80 24.02
CA ASP A 128 -8.69 0.95 24.43
C ASP A 128 -9.31 -0.44 24.62
N TYR A 129 -9.25 -0.93 25.86
CA TYR A 129 -9.82 -2.22 26.23
C TYR A 129 -11.34 -2.30 26.07
N LYS A 130 -12.06 -1.16 26.09
CA LYS A 130 -13.52 -1.14 25.93
C LYS A 130 -13.92 -1.37 24.48
N LYS A 131 -13.13 -0.83 23.55
CA LYS A 131 -13.38 -0.95 22.11
C LYS A 131 -12.61 -2.09 21.44
N GLY A 132 -11.63 -2.68 22.12
CA GLY A 132 -10.75 -3.68 21.51
C GLY A 132 -9.85 -3.06 20.44
N GLU A 133 -9.36 -1.84 20.69
CA GLU A 133 -8.55 -1.06 19.76
C GLU A 133 -7.15 -0.82 20.31
N THR A 134 -6.15 -0.93 19.46
CA THR A 134 -4.76 -0.55 19.74
C THR A 134 -4.43 0.69 18.93
N ILE A 135 -4.21 1.82 19.61
CA ILE A 135 -3.98 3.13 18.98
C ILE A 135 -2.48 3.38 18.90
N LEU A 136 -1.93 3.42 17.69
CA LEU A 136 -0.52 3.73 17.44
C LEU A 136 -0.32 5.25 17.39
N ILE A 137 0.40 5.77 18.38
CA ILE A 137 0.50 7.21 18.65
C ILE A 137 1.73 7.79 17.97
N ASP A 138 2.89 7.16 18.20
CA ASP A 138 4.15 7.71 17.74
C ASP A 138 5.23 6.65 17.51
N TYR A 139 6.26 7.05 16.80
CA TYR A 139 7.46 6.27 16.55
C TYR A 139 8.66 7.10 17.00
N SER A 140 9.48 6.55 17.90
CA SER A 140 10.68 7.22 18.41
C SER A 140 11.90 6.39 18.12
N ASN A 141 12.90 7.00 17.50
CA ASN A 141 14.24 6.46 17.35
C ASN A 141 15.11 7.05 18.46
N HIS A 142 15.88 6.24 19.17
CA HIS A 142 16.77 6.67 20.27
C HIS A 142 17.97 7.49 19.77
N TYR A 143 18.13 7.62 18.45
CA TYR A 143 19.24 8.30 17.79
C TYR A 143 18.86 9.68 17.22
N GLU A 144 17.65 10.18 17.51
CA GLU A 144 17.18 11.54 17.17
C GLU A 144 16.81 12.28 18.46
#